data_AF-A0A0N0MBE8-F1
#
_entry.id   AF-A0A0N0MBE8-F1
#
_cell.length_a   1.000
_cell.length_b   1.000
_cell.length_c   1.000
_cell.angle_alpha   90.00
_cell.angle_beta   90.00
_cell.angle_gamma   90.00
#
_symmetry.space_group_name_H-M   'P 1'
#
loop_
_entity.id
_entity.type
_entity.pdbx_description
1 polymer ?
#
loop_
_entity_poly.entity_id
_entity_poly.type
_entity_poly.pdbx_seq_one_letter_code
_entity_poly.pdbx_strand_id
1 'polypeptide(L)'
;MRLSRRWHEIDWAQRPAFADKLFTDIRMRAFANRQTFLEAAEHLSPAAWAKGRDWLRHRLQTEDDVPWLTLSKALNEIDGLRAQTEPGDGERLRQIAEIECWVMERQQELARASAA
;
A
#
# COMPACT_ATOMS: atom_id res chain seq x y z
N MET A 1 -18.18 -9.69 -23.03
CA MET A 1 -18.06 -8.87 -21.81
C MET A 1 -16.61 -8.88 -21.35
N ARG A 2 -15.98 -7.74 -21.03
CA ARG A 2 -14.55 -7.70 -20.66
C ARG A 2 -14.36 -8.31 -19.26
N LEU A 3 -13.41 -9.22 -19.10
CA LEU A 3 -13.16 -9.93 -17.83
C LEU A 3 -12.88 -8.99 -16.66
N SER A 4 -12.19 -7.86 -16.88
CA SER A 4 -11.95 -6.86 -15.84
C SER A 4 -13.24 -6.27 -15.28
N ARG A 5 -14.18 -5.90 -16.16
CA ARG A 5 -15.49 -5.37 -15.75
C ARG A 5 -16.25 -6.39 -14.90
N ARG A 6 -16.29 -7.64 -15.35
CA ARG A 6 -16.97 -8.71 -14.59
C ARG A 6 -16.33 -8.91 -13.22
N TRP A 7 -15.01 -8.86 -13.12
CA TRP A 7 -14.29 -8.97 -11.84
C TRP A 7 -14.68 -7.87 -10.85
N HIS A 8 -14.92 -6.63 -11.32
CA HIS A 8 -15.40 -5.54 -10.45
C HIS A 8 -16.87 -5.67 -10.03
N GLU A 9 -17.69 -6.39 -10.80
CA GLU A 9 -19.13 -6.54 -10.53
C GLU A 9 -19.45 -7.71 -9.60
N ILE A 10 -18.53 -8.66 -9.42
CA ILE A 10 -18.72 -9.79 -8.50
C ILE A 10 -18.30 -9.44 -7.07
N ASP A 11 -18.84 -10.21 -6.13
CA ASP A 11 -18.56 -10.11 -4.70
C ASP A 11 -17.09 -10.40 -4.38
N TRP A 12 -16.56 -9.77 -3.33
CA TRP A 12 -15.18 -9.96 -2.87
C TRP A 12 -14.81 -11.42 -2.62
N ALA A 13 -15.72 -12.23 -2.06
CA ALA A 13 -15.50 -13.65 -1.82
C ALA A 13 -15.23 -14.45 -3.11
N GLN A 14 -15.71 -13.96 -4.26
CA GLN A 14 -15.57 -14.63 -5.56
C GLN A 14 -14.34 -14.15 -6.35
N ARG A 15 -13.81 -12.97 -6.03
CA ARG A 15 -12.73 -12.31 -6.78
C ARG A 15 -11.41 -13.08 -6.83
N PRO A 16 -10.92 -13.72 -5.75
CA PRO A 16 -9.68 -14.50 -5.80
C PRO A 16 -9.77 -15.67 -6.78
N ALA A 17 -10.85 -16.46 -6.69
CA ALA A 17 -11.07 -17.59 -7.58
C ALA A 17 -11.28 -17.16 -9.04
N PHE A 18 -11.97 -16.04 -9.26
CA PHE A 18 -12.12 -15.45 -10.59
C PHE A 18 -10.76 -15.05 -11.17
N ALA A 19 -9.94 -14.33 -10.40
CA ALA A 19 -8.64 -13.85 -10.85
C ALA A 19 -7.69 -14.98 -11.21
N ASP A 20 -7.64 -16.04 -10.39
CA ASP A 20 -6.76 -17.17 -10.64
C ASP A 20 -7.16 -18.00 -11.86
N LYS A 21 -8.46 -18.20 -12.07
CA LYS A 21 -8.98 -19.05 -13.16
C LYS A 21 -9.09 -18.33 -14.49
N LEU A 22 -9.43 -17.03 -14.49
CA LEU A 22 -9.84 -16.33 -15.72
C LEU A 22 -8.83 -15.28 -16.18
N PHE A 23 -7.96 -14.74 -15.31
CA PHE A 23 -6.87 -13.87 -15.77
C PHE A 23 -5.65 -14.70 -16.18
N THR A 24 -5.43 -14.79 -17.49
CA THR A 24 -4.24 -15.40 -18.09
C THR A 24 -3.02 -14.48 -18.01
N ASP A 25 -3.21 -13.15 -18.07
CA ASP A 25 -2.15 -12.17 -17.87
C ASP A 25 -1.75 -12.14 -16.38
N ILE A 26 -0.49 -12.48 -16.11
CA ILE A 26 0.09 -12.51 -14.76
C ILE A 26 0.00 -11.16 -14.04
N ARG A 27 0.07 -10.05 -14.79
CA ARG A 27 -0.02 -8.68 -14.25
C ARG A 27 -1.44 -8.39 -13.77
N MET A 28 -2.44 -8.83 -14.52
CA MET A 28 -3.85 -8.69 -14.12
C MET A 28 -4.16 -9.52 -12.88
N ARG A 29 -3.65 -10.76 -12.80
CA ARG A 29 -3.80 -11.60 -11.61
C ARG A 29 -3.12 -10.98 -10.39
N ALA A 30 -1.89 -10.48 -10.56
CA ALA A 30 -1.17 -9.80 -9.49
C ALA A 30 -1.90 -8.54 -9.01
N PHE A 31 -2.44 -7.74 -9.94
CA PHE A 31 -3.26 -6.57 -9.62
C PHE A 31 -4.51 -6.95 -8.82
N ALA A 32 -5.28 -7.92 -9.29
CA ALA A 32 -6.49 -8.38 -8.63
C ALA A 32 -6.22 -8.87 -7.20
N ASN A 33 -5.17 -9.68 -7.02
CA ASN A 33 -4.80 -10.20 -5.70
C ASN A 33 -4.33 -9.08 -4.75
N ARG A 34 -3.59 -8.08 -5.25
CA ARG A 34 -3.19 -6.91 -4.43
C ARG A 34 -4.39 -6.06 -4.04
N GLN A 35 -5.32 -5.84 -4.94
CA GLN A 35 -6.53 -5.10 -4.63
C GLN A 35 -7.37 -5.84 -3.58
N THR A 36 -7.55 -7.16 -3.71
CA THR A 36 -8.24 -7.93 -2.68
C THR A 36 -7.47 -7.95 -1.35
N PHE A 37 -6.13 -7.96 -1.37
CA PHE A 37 -5.33 -7.85 -0.15
C PHE A 37 -5.56 -6.53 0.60
N LEU A 38 -5.75 -5.42 -0.12
CA LEU A 38 -5.97 -4.10 0.48
C LEU A 38 -7.40 -3.91 0.99
N GLU A 39 -8.39 -4.50 0.32
CA GLU A 39 -9.81 -4.18 0.55
C GLU A 39 -10.59 -5.29 1.28
N ALA A 40 -10.18 -6.56 1.13
CA ALA A 40 -10.92 -7.72 1.64
C ALA A 40 -9.99 -8.94 1.82
N ALA A 41 -8.94 -8.77 2.62
CA ALA A 41 -7.85 -9.73 2.79
C ALA A 41 -8.31 -11.09 3.34
N GLU A 42 -9.42 -11.12 4.07
CA GLU A 42 -10.06 -12.31 4.64
C GLU A 42 -10.51 -13.33 3.59
N HIS A 43 -10.69 -12.91 2.33
CA HIS A 43 -11.05 -13.81 1.23
C HIS A 43 -9.84 -14.41 0.52
N LEU A 44 -8.62 -13.97 0.85
CA LEU A 44 -7.42 -14.53 0.26
C LEU A 44 -7.06 -15.88 0.90
N SER A 45 -6.48 -16.77 0.10
CA SER A 45 -5.78 -17.92 0.66
C SER A 45 -4.57 -17.47 1.49
N PRO A 46 -4.12 -18.25 2.49
CA PRO A 46 -2.96 -17.88 3.30
C PRO A 46 -1.70 -17.55 2.47
N ALA A 47 -1.48 -18.28 1.37
CA ALA A 47 -0.37 -18.02 0.47
C ALA A 47 -0.51 -16.69 -0.30
N ALA A 48 -1.73 -16.37 -0.78
CA ALA A 48 -1.98 -15.10 -1.46
C ALA A 48 -1.91 -13.91 -0.49
N TRP A 49 -2.39 -14.10 0.74
CA TRP A 49 -2.29 -13.12 1.81
C TRP A 49 -0.83 -12.82 2.17
N ALA A 50 -0.01 -13.87 2.39
CA ALA A 50 1.41 -13.71 2.69
C ALA A 50 2.15 -12.97 1.57
N LYS A 51 1.87 -13.32 0.31
CA LYS A 51 2.42 -12.62 -0.86
C LYS A 51 2.00 -11.15 -0.92
N GLY A 52 0.75 -10.83 -0.56
CA GLY A 52 0.26 -9.46 -0.47
C GLY A 52 0.97 -8.66 0.62
N ARG A 53 1.12 -9.25 1.82
CA ARG A 53 1.87 -8.67 2.94
C ARG A 53 3.32 -8.38 2.56
N ASP A 54 4.01 -9.35 1.98
CA ASP A 54 5.42 -9.19 1.63
C ASP A 54 5.61 -8.14 0.51
N TRP A 55 4.67 -8.09 -0.46
CA TRP A 55 4.62 -7.01 -1.45
C TRP A 55 4.43 -5.64 -0.82
N LEU A 56 3.47 -5.48 0.10
CA LEU A 56 3.22 -4.20 0.76
C LEU A 56 4.42 -3.77 1.62
N ARG A 57 5.00 -4.71 2.38
CA ARG A 57 6.22 -4.48 3.17
C ARG A 57 7.35 -3.94 2.29
N HIS A 58 7.65 -4.64 1.19
CA HIS A 58 8.68 -4.20 0.26
C HIS A 58 8.39 -2.81 -0.32
N ARG A 59 7.13 -2.53 -0.72
CA ARG A 59 6.74 -1.20 -1.25
C ARG A 59 6.98 -0.07 -0.25
N LEU A 60 6.77 -0.33 1.03
CA LEU A 60 6.89 0.67 2.09
C LEU A 60 8.29 0.80 2.67
N GLN A 61 9.13 -0.23 2.59
CA GLN A 61 10.41 -0.30 3.30
C GLN A 61 11.64 -0.50 2.40
N THR A 62 11.49 -0.70 1.09
CA THR A 62 12.67 -0.87 0.22
C THR A 62 13.58 0.37 0.25
N GLU A 63 14.88 0.13 0.18
CA GLU A 63 15.91 1.15 0.02
C GLU A 63 16.32 1.35 -1.45
N ASP A 64 15.75 0.54 -2.35
CA ASP A 64 16.00 0.62 -3.78
C ASP A 64 15.65 2.01 -4.35
N ASP A 65 16.27 2.35 -5.47
CA ASP A 65 15.85 3.51 -6.25
C ASP A 65 14.54 3.20 -6.99
N VAL A 66 13.46 3.78 -6.49
CA VAL A 66 12.08 3.52 -6.93
C VAL A 66 11.35 4.85 -7.11
N PRO A 67 10.43 4.97 -8.09
CA PRO A 67 9.75 6.23 -8.42
C PRO A 67 8.64 6.62 -7.45
N TRP A 68 8.56 5.99 -6.27
CA TRP A 68 7.59 6.30 -5.21
C TRP A 68 8.32 6.52 -3.88
N LEU A 69 7.66 7.18 -2.94
CA LEU A 69 8.19 7.35 -1.59
C LEU A 69 8.01 6.08 -0.77
N THR A 70 9.12 5.56 -0.23
CA THR A 70 9.10 4.62 0.89
C THR A 70 8.95 5.39 2.20
N LEU A 71 8.67 4.72 3.31
CA LEU A 71 8.46 5.41 4.60
C LEU A 71 9.67 6.25 5.00
N SER A 72 10.89 5.73 4.82
CA SER A 72 12.11 6.49 5.10
C SER A 72 12.26 7.69 4.16
N LYS A 73 12.02 7.53 2.86
CA LYS A 73 12.07 8.64 1.89
C LYS A 73 11.00 9.70 2.19
N ALA A 74 9.81 9.29 2.62
CA ALA A 74 8.74 10.21 3.01
C ALA A 74 9.11 11.05 4.24
N LEU A 75 9.72 10.44 5.27
CA LEU A 75 10.20 11.18 6.45
C LEU A 75 11.30 12.19 6.09
N ASN A 76 12.24 11.81 5.22
CA ASN A 76 13.27 12.75 4.75
C ASN A 76 12.65 13.90 3.94
N GLU A 77 11.66 13.63 3.11
CA GLU A 77 10.93 14.66 2.35
C GLU A 77 10.19 15.62 3.29
N ILE A 78 9.57 15.10 4.36
CA ILE A 78 8.91 15.89 5.40
C ILE A 78 9.88 16.85 6.08
N ASP A 79 11.09 16.38 6.44
CA ASP A 79 12.13 17.24 7.01
C ASP A 79 12.55 18.35 6.02
N GLY A 80 12.70 18.00 4.74
CA GLY A 80 12.98 18.95 3.67
C GLY A 80 11.88 20.00 3.52
N LEU A 81 10.61 19.59 3.53
CA LEU A 81 9.45 20.47 3.41
C LEU A 81 9.34 21.40 4.62
N ARG A 82 9.65 20.91 5.83
CA ARG A 82 9.66 21.72 7.06
C ARG A 82 10.75 22.79 7.00
N ALA A 83 11.95 22.43 6.57
CA ALA A 83 13.08 23.36 6.45
C ALA A 83 12.85 24.47 5.41
N GLN A 84 12.02 24.20 4.39
CA GLN A 84 11.66 25.16 3.33
C GLN A 84 10.41 26.00 3.67
N THR A 85 9.79 25.79 4.82
CA THR A 85 8.55 26.51 5.18
C THR A 85 8.87 27.89 5.72
N GLU A 86 8.21 28.91 5.15
CA GLU A 86 8.40 30.31 5.52
C GLU A 86 8.03 30.59 6.99
N PRO A 87 8.74 31.51 7.67
CA PRO A 87 8.36 31.96 8.99
C PRO A 87 6.94 32.55 9.00
N GLY A 88 6.04 31.95 9.78
CA GLY A 88 4.65 32.40 9.91
C GLY A 88 3.62 31.55 9.14
N ASP A 89 4.05 30.60 8.31
CA ASP A 89 3.13 29.66 7.65
C ASP A 89 2.73 28.49 8.57
N GLY A 90 1.97 28.83 9.63
CA GLY A 90 1.52 27.87 10.63
C GLY A 90 0.54 26.82 10.10
N GLU A 91 -0.18 27.10 9.03
CA GLU A 91 -1.07 26.13 8.37
C GLU A 91 -0.26 25.02 7.71
N ARG A 92 0.75 25.39 6.91
CA ARG A 92 1.62 24.42 6.25
C ARG A 92 2.36 23.56 7.25
N LEU A 93 2.91 24.15 8.32
CA LEU A 93 3.58 23.39 9.38
C LEU A 93 2.64 22.38 10.06
N ARG A 94 1.36 22.73 10.25
CA ARG A 94 0.37 21.81 10.81
C ARG A 94 0.10 20.64 9.86
N GLN A 95 -0.10 20.91 8.58
CA GLN A 95 -0.32 19.86 7.56
C GLN A 95 0.88 18.92 7.46
N ILE A 96 2.11 19.45 7.49
CA ILE A 96 3.33 18.65 7.52
C ILE A 96 3.35 17.73 8.75
N ALA A 97 3.01 18.27 9.94
CA ALA A 97 2.96 17.49 11.17
C ALA A 97 1.88 16.40 11.15
N GLU A 98 0.71 16.66 10.56
CA GLU A 98 -0.36 15.66 10.38
C GLU A 98 0.11 14.50 9.49
N ILE A 99 0.78 14.80 8.37
CA ILE A 99 1.34 13.80 7.46
C ILE A 99 2.45 13.00 8.17
N GLU A 100 3.35 13.67 8.89
CA GLU A 100 4.41 13.02 9.66
C GLU A 100 3.86 12.03 10.69
N CYS A 101 2.86 12.46 11.46
CA CYS A 101 2.19 11.61 12.44
C CYS A 101 1.64 10.34 11.76
N TRP A 102 0.93 10.51 10.65
CA TRP A 102 0.37 9.39 9.89
C TRP A 102 1.46 8.42 9.38
N VAL A 103 2.56 8.95 8.81
CA VAL A 103 3.69 8.14 8.31
C VAL A 103 4.37 7.37 9.45
N MET A 104 4.60 8.02 10.59
CA MET A 104 5.20 7.39 11.77
C MET A 104 4.31 6.27 12.33
N GLU A 105 3.00 6.48 12.40
CA GLU A 105 2.05 5.45 12.81
C GLU A 105 2.11 4.23 11.89
N ARG A 106 2.14 4.43 10.56
CA ARG A 106 2.30 3.33 9.59
C ARG A 106 3.61 2.56 9.82
N GLN A 107 4.71 3.27 10.08
CA GLN A 107 6.00 2.63 10.36
C GLN A 107 5.96 1.77 11.63
N GLN A 108 5.33 2.26 12.69
CA GLN A 108 5.18 1.52 13.94
C GLN A 108 4.30 0.27 13.78
N GLU A 109 3.21 0.35 13.02
CA GLU A 109 2.35 -0.81 12.75
C GLU A 109 3.10 -1.92 12.02
N LEU A 110 3.90 -1.57 11.00
CA LEU A 110 4.74 -2.54 10.29
C LEU A 110 5.80 -3.17 11.18
N ALA A 111 6.40 -2.39 12.08
CA ALA A 111 7.37 -2.89 13.04
C ALA A 111 6.71 -3.92 13.99
N ARG A 112 5.52 -3.61 14.51
CA ARG A 112 4.74 -4.55 15.36
C ARG A 112 4.36 -5.82 14.61
N ALA A 113 3.89 -5.68 13.36
CA ALA A 113 3.52 -6.82 12.51
C ALA A 113 4.72 -7.69 12.06
N SER A 114 5.95 -7.22 12.27
CA SER A 114 7.18 -7.98 11.98
C SER A 114 7.78 -8.66 13.22
N ALA A 115 7.32 -8.29 14.42
CA ALA A 115 7.74 -8.88 15.69
C ALA A 115 6.78 -9.97 16.22
N ALA A 116 5.62 -10.13 15.59
CA ALA A 116 4.60 -11.15 15.88
C ALA A 116 4.69 -12.31 14.88
#